data_AF-A0A936BRC2-F1
#
_entry.id   AF-A0A936BRC2-F1
#
_cell.length_a   1.000
_cell.length_b   1.000
_cell.length_c   1.000
_cell.angle_alpha   90.00
_cell.angle_beta   90.00
_cell.angle_gamma   90.00
#
_symmetry.space_group_name_H-M   'P 1'
#
loop_
_entity.id
_entity.type
_entity.pdbx_description
1 polymer ?
#
loop_
_entity_poly.entity_id
_entity_poly.type
_entity_poly.pdbx_seq_one_letter_code
_entity_poly.pdbx_strand_id
1 'polypeptide(L)'
;MSPAPSGTPPAGAPTPCTSTDVLLLGMSGGLLAGVLETGVRLVRRAVDGLPIDIGAHILWMPAAANLLFGLLLALLLVPVQRAWPHRLTLPRLIGGLGALAVLVALFPLKGLLTPWTLGFLAVGLGVQAGRLLRPAPARLGAGLRTGVAAGCLLLGLTAGGLAARDRWREARALAALPDAGARAPNVLLLILDTVRAPSLSAYGYEIPTTPVFARLAAAGARFARAYSTAPWTLPPTPR
;
A
#
# COMPACT_ATOMS: atom_id res chain seq x y z
N MET A 1 45.15 -25.75 -43.36
CA MET A 1 44.04 -24.97 -42.78
C MET A 1 43.24 -25.90 -41.87
N SER A 2 43.56 -25.95 -40.58
CA SER A 2 42.74 -26.65 -39.58
C SER A 2 41.71 -25.67 -39.00
N PRO A 3 40.43 -26.05 -38.88
CA PRO A 3 39.42 -25.19 -38.28
C PRO A 3 39.64 -25.13 -36.76
N ALA A 4 39.50 -23.93 -36.20
CA ALA A 4 39.59 -23.66 -34.77
C ALA A 4 38.46 -24.39 -34.01
N PRO A 5 38.71 -24.91 -32.79
CA PRO A 5 37.67 -25.54 -31.99
C PRO A 5 36.67 -24.49 -31.49
N SER A 6 35.39 -24.75 -31.74
CA SER A 6 34.26 -24.03 -31.17
C SER A 6 34.28 -24.19 -29.65
N GLY A 7 34.65 -23.13 -28.95
CA GLY A 7 34.62 -23.09 -27.49
C GLY A 7 33.19 -23.26 -26.98
N THR A 8 32.90 -24.43 -26.43
CA THR A 8 31.77 -24.61 -25.53
C THR A 8 31.98 -23.71 -24.30
N PRO A 9 30.99 -22.88 -23.92
CA PRO A 9 31.12 -22.06 -22.73
C PRO A 9 31.27 -22.96 -21.49
N PRO A 10 32.11 -22.57 -20.50
CA PRO A 10 32.38 -23.39 -19.33
C PRO A 10 31.10 -23.71 -18.55
N ALA A 11 30.88 -25.00 -18.28
CA ALA A 11 29.82 -25.49 -17.44
C ALA A 11 29.99 -24.93 -16.01
N GLY A 12 29.16 -23.95 -15.63
CA GLY A 12 29.21 -23.32 -14.31
C GLY A 12 29.00 -21.81 -14.30
N ALA A 13 28.91 -21.14 -15.46
CA ALA A 13 28.55 -19.73 -15.49
C ALA A 13 27.11 -19.55 -14.95
N PRO A 14 26.88 -18.73 -13.90
CA PRO A 14 25.55 -18.47 -13.40
C PRO A 14 24.70 -17.90 -14.54
N THR A 15 23.54 -18.51 -14.80
CA THR A 15 22.61 -18.04 -15.82
C THR A 15 22.31 -16.55 -15.57
N PRO A 16 22.54 -15.67 -16.56
CA PRO A 16 22.32 -14.25 -16.37
C PRO A 16 20.83 -14.00 -16.11
N CYS A 17 20.53 -13.23 -15.06
CA CYS A 17 19.17 -12.87 -14.68
C CYS A 17 18.57 -12.02 -15.80
N THR A 18 17.35 -12.34 -16.28
CA THR A 18 16.70 -11.53 -17.31
C THR A 18 16.01 -10.30 -16.70
N SER A 19 15.76 -9.24 -17.48
CA SER A 19 15.01 -8.08 -16.98
C SER A 19 13.61 -8.44 -16.51
N THR A 20 12.98 -9.45 -17.12
CA THR A 20 11.68 -10.00 -16.70
C THR A 20 11.75 -10.61 -15.30
N ASP A 21 12.85 -11.31 -14.97
CA ASP A 21 13.03 -11.89 -13.64
C ASP A 21 13.17 -10.80 -12.57
N VAL A 22 13.86 -9.69 -12.88
CA VAL A 22 13.97 -8.53 -11.98
C VAL A 22 12.59 -7.95 -11.67
N LEU A 23 11.76 -7.76 -12.70
CA LEU A 23 10.40 -7.25 -12.55
C LEU A 23 9.52 -8.20 -11.73
N LEU A 24 9.54 -9.50 -12.05
CA LEU A 24 8.76 -10.52 -11.35
C LEU A 24 9.17 -10.66 -9.88
N LEU A 25 10.47 -10.59 -9.58
CA LEU A 25 10.98 -10.61 -8.21
C LEU A 25 10.58 -9.36 -7.43
N GLY A 26 10.64 -8.18 -8.05
CA GLY A 26 10.19 -6.95 -7.40
C GLY A 26 8.70 -6.97 -7.08
N MET A 27 7.87 -7.35 -8.05
CA MET A 27 6.43 -7.48 -7.87
C MET A 27 6.07 -8.55 -6.83
N SER A 28 6.72 -9.72 -6.89
CA SER A 28 6.51 -10.80 -5.93
C SER A 28 6.94 -10.41 -4.52
N GLY A 29 8.09 -9.76 -4.38
CA GLY A 29 8.58 -9.23 -3.11
C GLY A 29 7.62 -8.18 -2.53
N GLY A 30 7.11 -7.28 -3.38
CA GLY A 30 6.10 -6.30 -3.00
C GLY A 30 4.79 -6.93 -2.52
N LEU A 31 4.24 -7.88 -3.26
CA LEU A 31 3.04 -8.62 -2.85
C LEU A 31 3.23 -9.34 -1.53
N LEU A 32 4.35 -10.05 -1.37
CA LEU A 32 4.69 -10.75 -0.13
C LEU A 32 4.80 -9.76 1.05
N ALA A 33 5.49 -8.63 0.85
CA ALA A 33 5.64 -7.58 1.87
C ALA A 33 4.27 -7.09 2.33
N GLY A 34 3.36 -6.80 1.40
CA GLY A 34 2.04 -6.30 1.75
C GLY A 34 1.14 -7.32 2.42
N VAL A 35 1.20 -8.60 2.03
CA VAL A 35 0.47 -9.68 2.73
C VAL A 35 0.98 -9.81 4.17
N LEU A 36 2.29 -9.84 4.36
CA LEU A 36 2.90 -9.93 5.69
C LEU A 36 2.59 -8.68 6.53
N GLU A 37 2.65 -7.49 5.94
CA GLU A 37 2.31 -6.24 6.61
C GLU A 37 0.83 -6.24 7.08
N THR A 38 -0.10 -6.66 6.23
CA THR A 38 -1.51 -6.83 6.61
C THR A 38 -1.65 -7.82 7.76
N GLY A 39 -0.97 -8.96 7.70
CA GLY A 39 -0.95 -9.95 8.78
C GLY A 39 -0.46 -9.37 10.11
N VAL A 40 0.68 -8.67 10.11
CA VAL A 40 1.24 -8.03 11.31
C VAL A 40 0.26 -7.00 11.88
N ARG A 41 -0.33 -6.15 11.04
CA ARG A 41 -1.31 -5.13 11.47
C ARG A 41 -2.58 -5.77 12.07
N LEU A 42 -3.06 -6.89 11.52
CA LEU A 42 -4.20 -7.64 12.06
C LEU A 42 -3.89 -8.27 13.43
N VAL A 43 -2.70 -8.86 13.57
CA VAL A 43 -2.25 -9.42 14.87
C VAL A 43 -2.13 -8.30 15.90
N ARG A 44 -1.51 -7.16 15.55
CA ARG A 44 -1.43 -6.01 16.44
C ARG A 44 -2.80 -5.48 16.85
N ARG A 45 -3.77 -5.45 15.93
CA ARG A 45 -5.16 -5.08 16.28
C ARG A 45 -5.76 -6.02 17.32
N ALA A 46 -5.51 -7.33 17.20
CA ALA A 46 -6.02 -8.32 18.14
C ALA A 46 -5.33 -8.24 19.52
N VAL A 47 -4.03 -7.94 19.55
CA VAL A 47 -3.22 -7.92 20.78
C VAL A 47 -3.33 -6.59 21.51
N ASP A 48 -3.18 -5.47 20.81
CA ASP A 48 -3.07 -4.14 21.45
C ASP A 48 -4.43 -3.60 21.92
N GLY A 49 -5.55 -4.23 21.51
CA GLY A 49 -6.92 -3.80 21.84
C GLY A 49 -7.24 -2.36 21.38
N LEU A 50 -6.36 -1.74 20.61
CA LEU A 50 -6.49 -0.36 20.21
C LEU A 50 -7.69 -0.22 19.26
N PRO A 51 -8.57 0.78 19.47
CA PRO A 51 -9.64 1.12 18.55
C PRO A 51 -9.04 1.86 17.34
N ILE A 52 -8.06 1.25 16.68
CA ILE A 52 -7.66 1.70 15.35
C ILE A 52 -8.76 1.19 14.44
N ASP A 53 -9.57 2.11 13.92
CA ASP A 53 -10.54 1.79 12.87
C ASP A 53 -9.77 1.48 11.59
N ILE A 54 -9.26 0.26 11.54
CA ILE A 54 -8.63 -0.29 10.37
C ILE A 54 -9.77 -0.66 9.43
N GLY A 55 -10.14 0.28 8.57
CA GLY A 55 -11.16 0.07 7.54
C GLY A 55 -10.84 -1.14 6.66
N ALA A 56 -11.86 -1.66 5.97
CA ALA A 56 -11.76 -2.85 5.14
C ALA A 56 -10.67 -2.77 4.04
N HIS A 57 -10.22 -1.56 3.71
CA HIS A 57 -9.13 -1.31 2.77
C HIS A 57 -7.79 -1.94 3.17
N ILE A 58 -7.56 -2.27 4.45
CA ILE A 58 -6.32 -2.96 4.85
C ILE A 58 -6.14 -4.33 4.19
N LEU A 59 -7.24 -4.95 3.74
CA LEU A 59 -7.21 -6.29 3.17
C LEU A 59 -6.50 -6.33 1.80
N TRP A 60 -6.47 -5.21 1.07
CA TRP A 60 -5.90 -5.15 -0.28
C TRP A 60 -4.90 -4.01 -0.46
N MET A 61 -5.09 -2.88 0.23
CA MET A 61 -4.32 -1.67 0.00
C MET A 61 -2.82 -1.82 0.31
N PRO A 62 -2.37 -2.44 1.42
CA PRO A 62 -0.95 -2.66 1.67
C PRO A 62 -0.29 -3.53 0.60
N ALA A 63 -0.98 -4.57 0.13
CA ALA A 63 -0.49 -5.43 -0.95
C ALA A 63 -0.45 -4.70 -2.31
N ALA A 64 -1.44 -3.86 -2.63
CA ALA A 64 -1.41 -3.03 -3.83
C ALA A 64 -0.29 -1.96 -3.78
N ALA A 65 -0.14 -1.28 -2.65
CA ALA A 65 0.90 -0.27 -2.45
C ALA A 65 2.30 -0.90 -2.57
N ASN A 66 2.55 -2.01 -1.88
CA ASN A 66 3.84 -2.68 -1.93
C ASN A 66 4.12 -3.35 -3.28
N LEU A 67 3.10 -3.86 -4.00
CA LEU A 67 3.24 -4.30 -5.39
C LEU A 67 3.75 -3.14 -6.28
N LEU A 68 3.16 -1.95 -6.15
CA LEU A 68 3.58 -0.77 -6.90
C LEU A 68 5.01 -0.36 -6.53
N PHE A 69 5.35 -0.30 -5.24
CA PHE A 69 6.72 0.00 -4.80
C PHE A 69 7.73 -1.04 -5.33
N GLY A 70 7.39 -2.32 -5.26
CA GLY A 70 8.22 -3.40 -5.79
C GLY A 70 8.43 -3.30 -7.30
N LEU A 71 7.38 -2.93 -8.05
CA LEU A 71 7.47 -2.67 -9.49
C LEU A 71 8.36 -1.46 -9.80
N LEU A 72 8.16 -0.33 -9.11
CA LEU A 72 8.97 0.88 -9.31
C LEU A 72 10.44 0.62 -8.98
N LEU A 73 10.72 -0.08 -7.88
CA LEU A 73 12.08 -0.47 -7.53
C LEU A 73 12.69 -1.39 -8.59
N ALA A 74 11.94 -2.38 -9.08
CA ALA A 74 12.43 -3.25 -10.14
C ALA A 74 12.71 -2.49 -11.44
N LEU A 75 11.88 -1.53 -11.82
CA LEU A 75 12.11 -0.66 -12.98
C LEU A 75 13.39 0.16 -12.83
N LEU A 76 13.72 0.63 -11.62
CA LEU A 76 15.00 1.29 -11.32
C LEU A 76 16.19 0.33 -11.36
N LEU A 77 15.99 -0.94 -11.01
CA LEU A 77 17.06 -1.96 -11.01
C LEU A 77 17.35 -2.51 -12.41
N VAL A 78 16.39 -2.49 -13.35
CA VAL A 78 16.59 -2.96 -14.73
C VAL A 78 17.76 -2.27 -15.46
N PRO A 79 17.90 -0.93 -15.50
CA PRO A 79 19.04 -0.29 -16.16
C PRO A 79 20.36 -0.63 -15.48
N VAL A 80 20.38 -0.73 -14.14
CA VAL A 80 21.56 -1.13 -13.37
C VAL A 80 21.94 -2.58 -13.67
N GLN A 81 20.96 -3.47 -13.81
CA GLN A 81 21.15 -4.87 -14.20
C GLN A 81 21.72 -4.99 -15.61
N ARG A 82 21.29 -4.14 -16.54
CA ARG A 82 21.83 -4.10 -17.91
C ARG A 82 23.25 -3.54 -17.95
N ALA A 83 23.57 -2.53 -17.14
CA ALA A 83 24.89 -1.91 -17.09
C ALA A 83 25.94 -2.80 -16.36
N TRP A 84 25.53 -3.50 -15.30
CA TRP A 84 26.44 -4.32 -14.48
C TRP A 84 25.86 -5.72 -14.16
N PRO A 85 25.74 -6.61 -15.17
CA PRO A 85 25.09 -7.91 -15.02
C PRO A 85 25.80 -8.84 -14.01
N HIS A 86 27.11 -8.67 -13.82
CA HIS A 86 27.93 -9.45 -12.89
C HIS A 86 27.73 -9.04 -11.41
N ARG A 87 27.21 -7.83 -11.14
CA ARG A 87 26.92 -7.37 -9.78
C ARG A 87 25.55 -7.86 -9.30
N LEU A 88 24.56 -7.88 -10.18
CA LEU A 88 23.16 -8.22 -9.89
C LEU A 88 22.84 -9.68 -10.26
N THR A 89 23.39 -10.62 -9.49
CA THR A 89 23.06 -12.04 -9.63
C THR A 89 21.70 -12.37 -9.02
N LEU A 90 21.02 -13.38 -9.55
CA LEU A 90 19.69 -13.82 -9.10
C LEU A 90 19.61 -14.04 -7.56
N PRO A 91 20.58 -14.70 -6.89
CA PRO A 91 20.52 -14.86 -5.42
C PRO A 91 20.66 -13.54 -4.64
N ARG A 92 21.43 -12.57 -5.16
CA ARG A 92 21.58 -11.25 -4.54
C ARG A 92 20.30 -10.43 -4.69
N LEU A 93 19.63 -10.51 -5.84
CA LEU A 93 18.34 -9.88 -6.07
C LEU A 93 17.25 -10.47 -5.17
N ILE A 94 17.15 -11.81 -5.11
CA ILE A 94 16.21 -12.49 -4.21
C ILE A 94 16.48 -12.08 -2.76
N GLY A 95 17.74 -12.10 -2.33
CA GLY A 95 18.08 -11.75 -0.95
C GLY A 95 17.85 -10.28 -0.61
N GLY A 96 18.21 -9.36 -1.50
CA GLY A 96 18.02 -7.93 -1.30
C GLY A 96 16.56 -7.50 -1.32
N LEU A 97 15.79 -7.95 -2.31
CA LEU A 97 14.36 -7.66 -2.41
C LEU A 97 13.57 -8.37 -1.30
N GLY A 98 13.96 -9.60 -0.94
CA GLY A 98 13.39 -10.31 0.19
C GLY A 98 13.66 -9.61 1.53
N ALA A 99 14.89 -9.14 1.76
CA ALA A 99 15.22 -8.36 2.96
C ALA A 99 14.37 -7.07 3.03
N LEU A 100 14.24 -6.35 1.92
CA LEU A 100 13.41 -5.16 1.86
C LEU A 100 11.94 -5.47 2.15
N ALA A 101 11.39 -6.54 1.57
CA ALA A 101 10.02 -6.97 1.79
C ALA A 101 9.76 -7.28 3.28
N VAL A 102 10.68 -8.00 3.92
CA VAL A 102 10.62 -8.30 5.36
C VAL A 102 10.73 -7.03 6.20
N LEU A 103 11.65 -6.11 5.85
CA LEU A 103 11.81 -4.85 6.57
C LEU A 103 10.51 -4.03 6.57
N VAL A 104 9.86 -3.91 5.41
CA VAL A 104 8.57 -3.21 5.28
C VAL A 104 7.48 -3.91 6.08
N ALA A 105 7.38 -5.24 5.98
CA ALA A 105 6.39 -6.03 6.71
C ALA A 105 6.51 -5.89 8.23
N LEU A 106 7.74 -5.72 8.74
CA LEU A 106 8.01 -5.57 10.16
C LEU A 106 8.03 -4.11 10.63
N PHE A 107 7.96 -3.13 9.73
CA PHE A 107 7.92 -1.70 10.08
C PHE A 107 6.80 -1.35 11.08
N PRO A 108 5.59 -1.97 11.01
CA PRO A 108 4.57 -1.77 12.03
C PRO A 108 5.02 -2.18 13.45
N LEU A 109 6.11 -2.93 13.63
CA LEU A 109 6.64 -3.32 14.94
C LEU A 109 7.65 -2.32 15.54
N LYS A 110 7.90 -1.18 14.88
CA LYS A 110 8.91 -0.17 15.30
C LYS A 110 8.74 0.35 16.75
N GLY A 111 7.57 0.18 17.37
CA GLY A 111 7.34 0.51 18.78
C GLY A 111 7.72 -0.59 19.79
N LEU A 112 7.88 -1.84 19.34
CA LEU A 112 8.19 -3.01 20.17
C LEU A 112 9.66 -3.45 20.01
N LEU A 113 10.23 -3.24 18.83
CA LEU A 113 11.59 -3.63 18.49
C LEU A 113 12.43 -2.40 18.16
N THR A 114 13.71 -2.42 18.56
CA THR A 114 14.64 -1.37 18.14
C THR A 114 14.84 -1.39 16.62
N PRO A 115 15.06 -0.24 15.96
CA PRO A 115 15.27 -0.18 14.51
C PRO A 115 16.40 -1.09 14.01
N TRP A 116 17.44 -1.27 14.82
CA TRP A 116 18.57 -2.13 14.50
C TRP A 116 18.20 -3.61 14.46
N THR A 117 17.38 -4.09 15.41
CA THR A 117 16.89 -5.47 15.42
C THR A 117 16.08 -5.78 14.17
N LEU A 118 15.22 -4.85 13.75
CA LEU A 118 14.43 -4.97 12.51
C LEU A 118 15.34 -5.08 11.28
N GLY A 119 16.37 -4.23 11.21
CA GLY A 119 17.36 -4.27 10.13
C GLY A 119 18.10 -5.61 10.06
N PHE A 120 18.62 -6.10 11.18
CA PHE A 120 19.34 -7.38 11.21
C PHE A 120 18.45 -8.58 10.86
N LEU A 121 17.22 -8.60 11.38
CA LEU A 121 16.26 -9.67 11.08
C LEU A 121 15.89 -9.68 9.59
N ALA A 122 15.63 -8.51 9.02
CA ALA A 122 15.33 -8.35 7.61
C ALA A 122 16.49 -8.85 6.71
N VAL A 123 17.71 -8.42 7.01
CA VAL A 123 18.91 -8.86 6.27
C VAL A 123 19.12 -10.37 6.42
N GLY A 124 19.01 -10.91 7.64
CA GLY A 124 19.18 -12.33 7.91
C GLY A 124 18.19 -13.20 7.15
N LEU A 125 16.90 -12.86 7.21
CA LEU A 125 15.83 -13.58 6.49
C LEU A 125 15.99 -13.44 4.96
N GLY A 126 16.36 -12.26 4.46
CA GLY A 126 16.66 -12.06 3.05
C GLY A 126 17.83 -12.93 2.56
N VAL A 127 18.94 -12.95 3.31
CA VAL A 127 20.09 -13.80 2.97
C VAL A 127 19.70 -15.28 2.95
N GLN A 128 18.92 -15.74 3.93
CA GLN A 128 18.46 -17.14 3.95
C GLN A 128 17.53 -17.45 2.77
N ALA A 129 16.60 -16.57 2.43
CA ALA A 129 15.75 -16.72 1.25
C ALA A 129 16.59 -16.82 -0.05
N GLY A 130 17.59 -15.95 -0.20
CA GLY A 130 18.53 -15.99 -1.32
C GLY A 130 19.39 -17.26 -1.38
N ARG A 131 19.64 -17.92 -0.25
CA ARG A 131 20.35 -19.22 -0.20
C ARG A 131 19.43 -20.38 -0.55
N LEU A 132 18.22 -20.41 0.00
CA LEU A 132 17.27 -21.51 -0.17
C LEU A 132 16.70 -21.58 -1.58
N LEU A 133 16.54 -20.44 -2.26
CA LEU A 133 15.96 -20.35 -3.61
C LEU A 133 16.99 -20.46 -4.75
N ARG A 134 18.28 -20.66 -4.42
CA ARG A 134 19.36 -20.87 -5.41
C ARG A 134 19.18 -22.07 -6.35
N PRO A 135 18.77 -23.27 -5.90
CA PRO A 135 18.88 -24.48 -6.72
C PRO A 135 17.77 -24.67 -7.77
N ALA A 136 16.75 -23.80 -7.85
CA ALA A 136 15.56 -24.05 -8.69
C ALA A 136 15.17 -22.91 -9.66
N PRO A 137 16.08 -22.38 -10.50
CA PRO A 137 15.83 -21.16 -11.30
C PRO A 137 14.67 -21.29 -12.30
N ALA A 138 14.50 -22.45 -12.95
CA ALA A 138 13.42 -22.64 -13.94
C ALA A 138 12.02 -22.72 -13.30
N ARG A 139 11.90 -23.41 -12.15
CA ARG A 139 10.64 -23.50 -11.39
C ARG A 139 10.29 -22.17 -10.72
N LEU A 140 11.31 -21.41 -10.31
CA LEU A 140 11.15 -20.09 -9.73
C LEU A 140 10.47 -19.11 -10.71
N GLY A 141 10.93 -19.03 -11.96
CA GLY A 141 10.37 -18.11 -12.94
C GLY A 141 8.87 -18.34 -13.21
N ALA A 142 8.47 -19.60 -13.42
CA ALA A 142 7.06 -19.96 -13.61
C ALA A 142 6.22 -19.67 -12.36
N GLY A 143 6.73 -20.04 -11.17
CA GLY A 143 6.06 -19.79 -9.89
C GLY A 143 5.90 -18.30 -9.56
N LEU A 144 6.88 -17.46 -9.91
CA LEU A 144 6.77 -16.00 -9.73
C LEU A 144 5.71 -15.40 -10.66
N ARG A 145 5.62 -15.85 -11.92
CA ARG A 145 4.58 -15.37 -12.85
C ARG A 145 3.18 -15.74 -12.39
N THR A 146 2.97 -17.00 -12.04
CA THR A 146 1.67 -17.46 -11.54
C THR A 146 1.34 -16.83 -10.20
N GLY A 147 2.33 -16.67 -9.32
CA GLY A 147 2.19 -15.98 -8.03
C GLY A 147 1.79 -14.52 -8.17
N VAL A 148 2.46 -13.75 -9.04
CA VAL A 148 2.09 -12.35 -9.32
C VAL A 148 0.70 -12.26 -9.95
N ALA A 149 0.41 -13.10 -10.94
CA ALA A 149 -0.91 -13.09 -11.59
C ALA A 149 -2.04 -13.43 -10.61
N ALA A 150 -1.87 -14.48 -9.81
CA ALA A 150 -2.82 -14.87 -8.78
C ALA A 150 -2.96 -13.79 -7.69
N GLY A 151 -1.84 -13.18 -7.27
CA GLY A 151 -1.83 -12.07 -6.32
C GLY A 151 -2.59 -10.86 -6.85
N CYS A 152 -2.31 -10.41 -8.07
CA CYS A 152 -3.03 -9.32 -8.72
C CYS A 152 -4.53 -9.63 -8.89
N LEU A 153 -4.88 -10.87 -9.27
CA LEU A 153 -6.27 -11.30 -9.38
C LEU A 153 -6.98 -11.24 -8.02
N LEU A 154 -6.36 -11.78 -6.97
CA LEU A 154 -6.92 -11.75 -5.62
C LEU A 154 -7.09 -10.31 -5.11
N LEU A 155 -6.13 -9.43 -5.39
CA LEU A 155 -6.24 -8.00 -5.07
C LEU A 155 -7.40 -7.34 -5.82
N GLY A 156 -7.54 -7.61 -7.12
CA GLY A 156 -8.66 -7.10 -7.91
C GLY A 156 -10.01 -7.59 -7.40
N LEU A 157 -10.12 -8.88 -7.07
CA LEU A 157 -11.35 -9.48 -6.53
C LEU A 157 -11.71 -8.93 -5.15
N THR A 158 -10.73 -8.77 -4.26
CA THR A 158 -10.96 -8.23 -2.91
C THR A 158 -11.33 -6.75 -2.96
N ALA A 159 -10.59 -5.92 -3.72
CA ALA A 159 -10.89 -4.51 -3.88
C ALA A 159 -12.24 -4.29 -4.58
N GLY A 160 -12.49 -5.01 -5.68
CA GLY A 160 -13.74 -4.93 -6.44
C GLY A 160 -14.94 -5.42 -5.64
N GLY A 161 -14.79 -6.52 -4.89
CA GLY A 161 -15.84 -7.06 -4.03
C GLY A 161 -16.21 -6.12 -2.88
N LEU A 162 -15.23 -5.48 -2.24
CA LEU A 162 -15.49 -4.47 -1.20
C LEU A 162 -16.19 -3.24 -1.79
N ALA A 163 -15.72 -2.72 -2.93
CA ALA A 163 -16.36 -1.59 -3.60
C ALA A 163 -17.80 -1.90 -4.05
N ALA A 164 -18.04 -3.10 -4.59
CA ALA A 164 -19.38 -3.55 -4.98
C ALA A 164 -20.30 -3.69 -3.75
N ARG A 165 -19.79 -4.26 -2.66
CA ARG A 165 -20.52 -4.38 -1.40
C ARG A 165 -20.92 -3.01 -0.85
N ASP A 166 -19.99 -2.05 -0.83
CA ASP A 166 -20.24 -0.73 -0.27
C ASP A 166 -21.26 0.04 -1.11
N ARG A 167 -21.16 -0.01 -2.45
CA ARG A 167 -22.19 0.52 -3.37
C ARG A 167 -23.55 -0.13 -3.18
N TRP A 168 -23.59 -1.45 -2.99
CA TRP A 168 -24.84 -2.16 -2.78
C TRP A 168 -25.49 -1.81 -1.44
N ARG A 169 -24.69 -1.64 -0.39
CA ARG A 169 -25.15 -1.17 0.93
C ARG A 169 -25.71 0.24 0.85
N GLU A 170 -25.02 1.14 0.16
CA GLU A 170 -25.48 2.51 -0.07
C GLU A 170 -26.79 2.54 -0.86
N ALA A 171 -26.85 1.82 -1.99
CA ALA A 171 -28.07 1.72 -2.80
C ALA A 171 -29.25 1.15 -1.99
N ARG A 172 -29.02 0.12 -1.17
CA ARG A 172 -30.05 -0.42 -0.27
C ARG A 172 -30.47 0.57 0.80
N ALA A 173 -29.53 1.29 1.40
CA ALA A 173 -29.83 2.29 2.42
C ALA A 173 -30.68 3.43 1.83
N LEU A 174 -30.31 3.93 0.65
CA LEU A 174 -31.06 4.96 -0.07
C LEU A 174 -32.46 4.47 -0.48
N ALA A 175 -32.59 3.24 -0.99
CA ALA A 175 -33.87 2.65 -1.35
C ALA A 175 -34.79 2.38 -0.14
N ALA A 176 -34.23 2.27 1.06
CA ALA A 176 -34.97 2.11 2.30
C ALA A 176 -35.38 3.46 2.93
N LEU A 177 -34.92 4.60 2.40
CA LEU A 177 -35.36 5.89 2.88
C LEU A 177 -36.82 6.13 2.51
N PRO A 178 -37.61 6.76 3.40
CA PRO A 178 -38.95 7.20 3.04
C PRO A 178 -38.89 8.28 1.96
N ASP A 179 -39.92 8.33 1.12
CA ASP A 179 -40.06 9.42 0.15
C ASP A 179 -40.10 10.76 0.88
N ALA A 180 -39.31 11.71 0.41
CA ALA A 180 -39.37 13.08 0.88
C ALA A 180 -40.76 13.63 0.55
N GLY A 181 -41.49 14.13 1.55
CA GLY A 181 -42.79 14.76 1.32
C GLY A 181 -42.68 15.92 0.35
N ALA A 182 -43.73 16.18 -0.45
CA ALA A 182 -43.72 17.18 -1.53
C ALA A 182 -43.37 18.63 -1.10
N ARG A 183 -43.37 18.91 0.21
CA ARG A 183 -43.00 20.21 0.80
C ARG A 183 -41.75 20.15 1.69
N ALA A 184 -41.04 19.03 1.72
CA ALA A 184 -39.81 18.90 2.49
C ALA A 184 -38.70 19.77 1.87
N PRO A 185 -37.94 20.53 2.68
CA PRO A 185 -36.82 21.31 2.17
C PRO A 185 -35.66 20.40 1.77
N ASN A 186 -34.94 20.77 0.71
CA ASN A 186 -33.65 20.15 0.39
C ASN A 186 -32.61 20.61 1.41
N VAL A 187 -31.93 19.65 2.06
CA VAL A 187 -30.86 19.94 3.03
C VAL A 187 -29.52 19.53 2.41
N LEU A 188 -28.60 20.48 2.30
CA LEU A 188 -27.22 20.23 1.89
C LEU A 188 -26.29 20.45 3.09
N LEU A 189 -25.68 19.36 3.56
CA LEU A 189 -24.67 19.40 4.61
C LEU A 189 -23.27 19.40 3.99
N LEU A 190 -22.52 20.48 4.18
CA LEU A 190 -21.13 20.61 3.75
C LEU A 190 -20.21 20.48 4.96
N ILE A 191 -19.34 19.47 4.95
CA ILE A 191 -18.33 19.23 5.99
C ILE A 191 -16.96 19.60 5.42
N LEU A 192 -16.24 20.48 6.12
CA LEU A 192 -14.90 20.91 5.74
C LEU A 192 -13.88 20.29 6.70
N ASP A 193 -12.93 19.53 6.17
CA ASP A 193 -11.88 18.91 6.99
C ASP A 193 -10.74 19.90 7.28
N THR A 194 -10.20 19.83 8.50
CA THR A 194 -9.07 20.65 8.99
C THR A 194 -9.24 22.19 8.91
N VAL A 195 -10.46 22.69 8.72
CA VAL A 195 -10.74 24.13 8.68
C VAL A 195 -10.72 24.73 10.08
N ARG A 196 -10.07 25.91 10.21
CA ARG A 196 -10.06 26.72 11.43
C ARG A 196 -10.76 28.05 11.21
N ALA A 197 -11.55 28.49 12.19
CA ALA A 197 -12.29 29.75 12.11
C ALA A 197 -11.41 30.97 11.74
N PRO A 198 -10.20 31.17 12.31
CA PRO A 198 -9.36 32.32 11.96
C PRO A 198 -8.88 32.36 10.51
N SER A 199 -9.08 31.30 9.72
CA SER A 199 -8.68 31.26 8.29
C SER A 199 -9.83 31.47 7.32
N LEU A 200 -11.03 31.78 7.83
CA LEU A 200 -12.23 32.00 7.04
C LEU A 200 -12.61 33.48 7.02
N SER A 201 -12.85 34.03 5.83
CA SER A 201 -13.30 35.43 5.67
C SER A 201 -14.60 35.71 6.42
N ALA A 202 -15.48 34.71 6.52
CA ALA A 202 -16.71 34.78 7.30
C ALA A 202 -16.47 34.99 8.81
N TYR A 203 -15.24 34.83 9.32
CA TYR A 203 -14.85 35.04 10.72
C TYR A 203 -13.82 36.16 10.87
N GLY A 204 -13.62 37.00 9.85
CA GLY A 204 -12.74 38.17 9.91
C GLY A 204 -11.33 37.94 9.41
N TYR A 205 -11.06 36.88 8.63
CA TYR A 205 -9.77 36.73 7.97
C TYR A 205 -9.57 37.82 6.91
N GLU A 206 -8.45 38.54 6.97
CA GLU A 206 -8.17 39.73 6.17
C GLU A 206 -8.12 39.44 4.67
N ILE A 207 -7.63 38.26 4.29
CA ILE A 207 -7.56 37.83 2.90
C ILE A 207 -8.90 37.15 2.54
N PRO A 208 -9.54 37.51 1.41
CA PRO A 208 -10.80 36.91 0.98
C PRO A 208 -10.61 35.47 0.47
N THR A 209 -10.31 34.53 1.37
CA THR A 209 -10.07 33.11 1.07
C THR A 209 -11.36 32.34 0.79
N THR A 210 -12.48 32.75 1.38
CA THR A 210 -13.75 32.02 1.28
C THR A 210 -14.95 32.92 0.97
N PRO A 211 -14.95 33.64 -0.17
CA PRO A 211 -15.96 34.65 -0.49
C PRO A 211 -17.39 34.09 -0.63
N VAL A 212 -17.54 32.89 -1.21
CA VAL A 212 -18.84 32.23 -1.33
C VAL A 212 -19.39 31.84 0.05
N PHE A 213 -18.54 31.30 0.92
CA PHE A 213 -18.91 30.94 2.29
C PHE A 213 -19.27 32.18 3.12
N ALA A 214 -18.55 33.28 2.95
CA ALA A 214 -18.88 34.55 3.59
C ALA A 214 -20.26 35.07 3.17
N ARG A 215 -20.60 35.00 1.88
CA ARG A 215 -21.93 35.37 1.38
C ARG A 215 -23.02 34.48 1.96
N LEU A 216 -22.79 33.16 2.03
CA LEU A 216 -23.73 32.22 2.64
C LEU A 216 -23.94 32.51 4.14
N ALA A 217 -22.85 32.78 4.88
CA ALA A 217 -22.91 33.11 6.30
C ALA A 217 -23.64 34.43 6.56
N ALA A 218 -23.55 35.41 5.64
CA ALA A 218 -24.26 36.68 5.73
C ALA A 218 -25.76 36.56 5.39
N ALA A 219 -26.12 35.66 4.48
CA ALA A 219 -27.52 35.40 4.11
C ALA A 219 -28.25 34.46 5.09
N GLY A 220 -27.51 33.76 5.97
CA GLY A 220 -28.04 32.76 6.88
C GLY A 220 -27.65 33.00 8.35
N ALA A 221 -27.70 31.94 9.14
CA ALA A 221 -27.25 31.95 10.53
C ALA A 221 -25.78 31.51 10.64
N ARG A 222 -24.95 32.34 11.28
CA ARG A 222 -23.56 32.03 11.59
C ARG A 222 -23.37 31.85 13.09
N PHE A 223 -22.80 30.73 13.50
CA PHE A 223 -22.45 30.47 14.90
C PHE A 223 -21.04 30.97 15.20
N ALA A 224 -20.91 32.07 15.95
CA ALA A 224 -19.60 32.64 16.31
C ALA A 224 -18.78 31.74 17.27
N ARG A 225 -19.46 30.87 18.02
CA ARG A 225 -18.87 29.95 19.00
C ARG A 225 -19.32 28.51 18.72
N ALA A 226 -18.76 27.92 17.66
CA ALA A 226 -18.94 26.51 17.33
C ALA A 226 -17.63 25.77 17.65
N TYR A 227 -17.67 24.83 18.59
CA TYR A 227 -16.51 24.07 19.04
C TYR A 227 -16.70 22.59 18.71
N SER A 228 -15.61 21.93 18.29
CA SER A 228 -15.61 20.47 18.14
C SER A 228 -15.58 19.80 19.51
N THR A 229 -16.22 18.63 19.63
CA THR A 229 -16.17 17.81 20.85
C THR A 229 -14.80 17.17 21.06
N ALA A 230 -13.99 17.06 20.01
CA ALA A 230 -12.61 16.60 20.07
C ALA A 230 -11.74 17.30 18.99
N PRO A 231 -10.44 17.54 19.24
CA PRO A 231 -9.55 18.21 18.30
C PRO A 231 -9.00 17.29 17.19
N TRP A 232 -9.43 16.02 17.13
CA TRP A 232 -8.96 15.04 16.15
C TRP A 232 -10.07 14.62 15.18
N THR A 233 -9.67 14.13 14.01
CA THR A 233 -10.57 13.72 12.92
C THR A 233 -11.18 12.33 13.10
N LEU A 234 -10.71 11.51 14.05
CA LEU A 234 -11.39 10.26 14.39
C LEU A 234 -12.75 10.55 15.04
N PRO A 235 -13.84 9.90 14.58
CA PRO A 235 -15.13 10.04 15.23
C PRO A 235 -15.00 9.61 16.70
N PRO A 236 -15.53 10.40 17.65
CA PRO A 236 -15.58 9.97 19.04
C PRO A 236 -16.46 8.72 19.11
N THR A 237 -15.85 7.54 19.30
CA THR A 237 -16.59 6.30 19.53
C THR A 237 -17.35 6.45 20.85
N PRO A 238 -18.68 6.26 20.89
CA PRO A 238 -19.37 6.12 22.15
C PRO A 238 -18.76 4.92 22.89
N ARG A 239 -18.37 5.12 24.15
CA ARG A 239 -17.95 4.06 25.06
C ARG A 239 -19.16 3.31 25.59
#